data_AF-A0A534AFE1-F1
#
_entry.id   AF-A0A534AFE1-F1
#
_cell.length_a   1.000
_cell.length_b   1.000
_cell.length_c   1.000
_cell.angle_alpha   90.00
_cell.angle_beta   90.00
_cell.angle_gamma   90.00
#
_symmetry.space_group_name_H-M   'P 1'
#
loop_
_entity.id
_entity.type
_entity.pdbx_description
1 polymer ?
#
loop_
_entity_poly.entity_id
_entity_poly.type
_entity_poly.pdbx_seq_one_letter_code
_entity_poly.pdbx_strand_id
1 'polypeptide(L)'
;MHCRIASWIAATLLLSAAQSAAAVSIDAQATSLTPLLPARGTYYDATKSGTGIAVDVSQNGFVFLTYYGYDAMGVPTWYSVQGQWSPASEAQRIATGVIGTLSQPLLRSSGGQCLTCDFTSKPAITPQPYTVTASWTTPRHVDVTIGSQTWHMDAGKFGDLDEDLPVGTWQASISWGYDPRLVFVAAQAVATQVGLVQIGPKLKLSSTPPVIFNVMLDQHADPNIVLPPKGAYYYLPTSAQFACPPVPATSVAGGAFVDVLSAINPSTDSFAGNPSLVPVLWYDPTTRRGGLDLVTKFMGVDSATLVLGPSNIHFDVYVEPDRIVGHGIVQGANTNNIPGLYWAPNIVTLNLVLQRLPSGVTGQPVRPTMCSS
;
A
#
# COMPACT_ATOMS: atom_id res chain seq x y z
N MET A 1 -18.34 -56.19 4.41
CA MET A 1 -18.71 -54.82 4.85
C MET A 1 -17.55 -54.00 5.44
N HIS A 2 -16.32 -54.52 5.58
CA HIS A 2 -15.20 -53.78 6.20
C HIS A 2 -14.28 -53.01 5.23
N CYS A 3 -14.51 -53.05 3.91
CA CYS A 3 -13.58 -52.49 2.91
C CYS A 3 -13.94 -51.08 2.41
N ARG A 4 -15.11 -50.53 2.77
CA ARG A 4 -15.55 -49.21 2.25
C ARG A 4 -15.14 -48.02 3.13
N ILE A 5 -14.91 -48.21 4.44
CA ILE A 5 -14.63 -47.11 5.37
C ILE A 5 -13.19 -46.57 5.21
N ALA A 6 -12.23 -47.44 4.89
CA ALA A 6 -10.82 -47.03 4.70
C ALA A 6 -10.61 -46.12 3.47
N SER A 7 -11.45 -46.25 2.44
CA SER A 7 -11.35 -45.47 1.20
C SER A 7 -11.78 -44.02 1.36
N TRP A 8 -12.77 -43.75 2.24
CA TRP A 8 -13.24 -42.38 2.49
C TRP A 8 -12.24 -41.57 3.33
N ILE A 9 -11.57 -42.18 4.30
CA ILE A 9 -10.61 -41.47 5.17
C ILE A 9 -9.35 -41.06 4.37
N ALA A 10 -8.87 -41.91 3.46
CA ALA A 10 -7.73 -41.58 2.59
C ALA A 10 -8.05 -40.44 1.61
N ALA A 11 -9.26 -40.42 1.04
CA ALA A 11 -9.69 -39.36 0.12
C ALA A 11 -9.79 -37.99 0.81
N THR A 12 -10.28 -37.93 2.06
CA THR A 12 -10.39 -36.66 2.81
C THR A 12 -9.01 -36.12 3.18
N LEU A 13 -8.08 -36.96 3.63
CA LEU A 13 -6.70 -36.56 3.97
C LEU A 13 -5.90 -36.06 2.76
N LEU A 14 -6.09 -36.66 1.58
CA LEU A 14 -5.48 -36.20 0.33
C LEU A 14 -6.06 -34.86 -0.14
N LEU A 15 -7.36 -34.61 0.08
CA LEU A 15 -8.01 -33.35 -0.28
C LEU A 15 -7.57 -32.19 0.64
N SER A 16 -7.34 -32.46 1.93
CA SER A 16 -6.81 -31.46 2.87
C SER A 16 -5.34 -31.10 2.59
N ALA A 17 -4.50 -32.07 2.22
CA ALA A 17 -3.10 -31.81 1.90
C ALA A 17 -2.93 -31.01 0.59
N ALA A 18 -3.80 -31.23 -0.40
CA ALA A 18 -3.77 -30.50 -1.68
C ALA A 18 -4.18 -29.03 -1.54
N GLN A 19 -5.12 -28.71 -0.65
CA GLN A 19 -5.51 -27.32 -0.37
C GLN A 19 -4.38 -26.55 0.34
N SER A 20 -3.66 -27.19 1.27
CA SER A 20 -2.53 -26.58 1.96
C SER A 20 -1.32 -26.36 1.04
N ALA A 21 -1.06 -27.26 0.09
CA ALA A 21 0.05 -27.09 -0.86
C ALA A 21 -0.21 -25.98 -1.89
N ALA A 22 -1.46 -25.77 -2.30
CA ALA A 22 -1.85 -24.67 -3.19
C ALA A 22 -1.74 -23.30 -2.49
N ALA A 23 -2.10 -23.19 -1.21
CA ALA A 23 -1.92 -21.94 -0.45
C ALA A 23 -0.45 -21.55 -0.28
N VAL A 24 0.45 -22.53 -0.10
CA VAL A 24 1.90 -22.28 0.08
C VAL A 24 2.60 -21.93 -1.25
N SER A 25 2.13 -22.42 -2.39
CA SER A 25 2.71 -22.04 -3.70
C SER A 25 2.29 -20.65 -4.18
N ILE A 26 1.14 -20.14 -3.69
CA ILE A 26 0.63 -18.79 -4.00
C ILE A 26 1.49 -17.70 -3.35
N ASP A 27 1.94 -17.90 -2.11
CA ASP A 27 2.70 -16.90 -1.35
C ASP A 27 4.15 -16.73 -1.83
N ALA A 28 4.71 -17.77 -2.47
CA ALA A 28 6.07 -17.74 -3.00
C ALA A 28 6.19 -17.11 -4.42
N GLN A 29 5.06 -16.79 -5.07
CA GLN A 29 5.02 -16.51 -6.51
C GLN A 29 4.33 -15.20 -6.91
N ALA A 30 3.73 -14.46 -5.98
CA ALA A 30 3.55 -13.03 -6.16
C ALA A 30 4.95 -12.44 -6.37
N THR A 31 5.26 -11.98 -7.59
CA THR A 31 6.54 -11.33 -7.90
C THR A 31 6.85 -10.35 -6.79
N SER A 32 7.93 -10.62 -6.05
CA SER A 32 8.42 -9.79 -4.94
C SER A 32 8.25 -8.33 -5.32
N LEU A 33 7.23 -7.69 -4.75
CA LEU A 33 7.05 -6.25 -4.85
C LEU A 33 8.38 -5.62 -4.48
N THR A 34 8.73 -4.49 -5.09
CA THR A 34 9.85 -3.71 -4.56
C THR A 34 9.51 -3.44 -3.09
N PRO A 35 10.29 -3.97 -2.13
CA PRO A 35 9.89 -3.90 -0.74
C PRO A 35 9.66 -2.46 -0.33
N LEU A 36 8.52 -2.19 0.32
CA LEU A 36 8.33 -0.91 0.99
C LEU A 36 9.29 -0.87 2.16
N LEU A 37 10.30 -0.03 2.03
CA LEU A 37 11.29 0.17 3.07
C LEU A 37 10.75 1.17 4.10
N PRO A 38 11.13 1.04 5.38
CA PRO A 38 10.91 2.08 6.35
C PRO A 38 11.44 3.44 5.86
N ALA A 39 10.70 4.50 6.14
CA ALA A 39 11.16 5.86 5.89
C ALA A 39 12.39 6.13 6.77
N ARG A 40 13.39 6.80 6.21
CA ARG A 40 14.54 7.25 6.99
C ARG A 40 14.16 8.46 7.83
N GLY A 41 14.76 8.57 9.01
CA GLY A 41 14.63 9.73 9.88
C GLY A 41 14.23 9.37 11.30
N THR A 42 13.80 10.38 12.04
CA THR A 42 13.41 10.26 13.45
C THR A 42 11.95 9.86 13.55
N TYR A 43 11.61 8.96 14.48
CA TYR A 43 10.25 8.59 14.83
C TYR A 43 10.02 8.84 16.31
N TYR A 44 8.81 9.27 16.67
CA TYR A 44 8.44 9.53 18.05
C TYR A 44 7.00 9.11 18.33
N ASP A 45 6.74 8.72 19.57
CA ASP A 45 5.39 8.52 20.10
C ASP A 45 4.97 9.81 20.81
N ALA A 46 3.98 10.52 20.26
CA ALA A 46 3.51 11.79 20.81
C ALA A 46 2.93 11.65 22.23
N THR A 47 2.48 10.45 22.61
CA THR A 47 1.94 10.15 23.94
C THR A 47 3.03 9.81 24.96
N LYS A 48 4.27 9.57 24.49
CA LYS A 48 5.43 9.15 25.31
C LYS A 48 6.66 10.02 25.01
N SER A 49 6.55 11.29 25.39
CA SER A 49 7.59 12.30 25.20
C SER A 49 8.95 11.87 25.78
N GLY A 50 10.03 12.29 25.13
CA GLY A 50 11.41 12.03 25.57
C GLY A 50 12.00 10.70 25.10
N THR A 51 11.20 9.85 24.43
CA THR A 51 11.69 8.62 23.79
C THR A 51 11.43 8.64 22.29
N GLY A 52 12.22 7.89 21.54
CA GLY A 52 12.00 7.70 20.12
C GLY A 52 13.11 6.91 19.46
N ILE A 53 13.05 6.81 18.14
CA ILE A 53 14.06 6.11 17.35
C ILE A 53 14.52 6.96 16.17
N ALA A 54 15.76 6.77 15.73
CA ALA A 54 16.22 7.20 14.42
C ALA A 54 16.44 5.96 13.56
N VAL A 55 15.89 5.95 12.34
CA VAL A 55 15.94 4.83 11.41
C VAL A 55 16.75 5.24 10.19
N ASP A 56 17.75 4.44 9.86
CA ASP A 56 18.42 4.45 8.56
C ASP A 56 18.19 3.08 7.89
N VAL A 57 17.98 3.10 6.58
CA VAL A 57 17.71 1.90 5.79
C VAL A 57 18.50 1.99 4.50
N SER A 58 19.38 1.03 4.31
CA SER A 58 20.12 0.88 3.06
C SER A 58 19.22 0.29 1.95
N GLN A 59 19.65 0.42 0.69
CA GLN A 59 18.85 -0.02 -0.46
C GLN A 59 18.57 -1.54 -0.47
N ASN A 60 19.42 -2.34 0.16
CA ASN A 60 19.20 -3.79 0.28
C ASN A 60 18.32 -4.18 1.47
N GLY A 61 17.76 -3.20 2.20
CA GLY A 61 16.92 -3.43 3.37
C GLY A 61 17.68 -3.68 4.68
N PHE A 62 18.99 -3.49 4.74
CA PHE A 62 19.67 -3.49 6.04
C PHE A 62 19.29 -2.22 6.82
N VAL A 63 18.70 -2.39 8.00
CA VAL A 63 18.19 -1.34 8.88
C VAL A 63 19.17 -1.09 10.03
N PHE A 64 19.42 0.19 10.31
CA PHE A 64 20.06 0.65 11.53
C PHE A 64 19.08 1.53 12.30
N LEU A 65 18.75 1.15 13.53
CA LEU A 65 17.84 1.85 14.41
C LEU A 65 18.60 2.29 15.66
N THR A 66 18.55 3.59 15.96
CA THR A 66 19.06 4.14 17.22
C THR A 66 17.88 4.50 18.12
N TYR A 67 17.72 3.81 19.23
CA TYR A 67 16.72 4.15 20.25
C TYR A 67 17.35 5.13 21.23
N TYR A 68 16.67 6.25 21.48
CA TYR A 68 17.04 7.23 22.49
C TYR A 68 15.93 7.32 23.54
N GLY A 69 16.32 7.35 24.80
CA GLY A 69 15.40 7.44 25.93
C GLY A 69 16.12 7.79 27.22
N TYR A 70 15.53 7.41 28.35
CA TYR A 70 16.06 7.71 29.68
C TYR A 70 16.09 6.44 30.53
N ASP A 71 17.08 6.32 31.40
CA ASP A 71 17.11 5.25 32.41
C ASP A 71 16.17 5.57 33.60
N ALA A 72 16.16 4.67 34.60
CA ALA A 72 15.33 4.82 35.79
C ALA A 72 15.67 6.06 36.64
N MET A 73 16.84 6.67 36.44
CA MET A 73 17.26 7.90 37.13
C MET A 73 17.01 9.15 36.27
N GLY A 74 16.43 9.01 35.08
CA GLY A 74 16.21 10.12 34.16
C GLY A 74 17.47 10.55 33.41
N VAL A 75 18.52 9.70 33.36
CA VAL A 75 19.73 9.99 32.57
C VAL A 75 19.50 9.55 31.12
N PRO A 76 19.84 10.40 30.12
CA PRO A 76 19.72 10.04 28.71
C PRO A 76 20.54 8.78 28.38
N THR A 77 19.92 7.84 27.69
CA THR A 77 20.55 6.61 27.23
C THR A 77 20.25 6.35 25.76
N TRP A 78 21.23 5.75 25.08
CA TRP A 78 21.19 5.46 23.65
C TRP A 78 21.52 4.00 23.43
N TYR A 79 20.73 3.35 22.59
CA TYR A 79 20.89 1.96 22.22
C TYR A 79 20.79 1.83 20.70
N SER A 80 21.37 0.77 20.16
CA SER A 80 21.35 0.49 18.74
C SER A 80 20.72 -0.86 18.46
N VAL A 81 20.07 -0.98 17.31
CA VAL A 81 19.50 -2.20 16.77
C VAL A 81 19.88 -2.22 15.30
N GLN A 82 20.35 -3.35 14.80
CA GLN A 82 20.71 -3.47 13.39
C GLN A 82 20.37 -4.85 12.87
N GLY A 83 19.91 -4.93 11.63
CA GLY A 83 19.61 -6.20 11.00
C GLY A 83 18.90 -6.06 9.67
N GLN A 84 18.62 -7.21 9.05
CA GLN A 84 17.92 -7.26 7.78
C GLN A 84 16.42 -7.01 7.99
N TRP A 85 15.86 -6.07 7.22
CA TRP A 85 14.42 -5.89 7.07
C TRP A 85 13.78 -7.16 6.51
N SER A 86 12.74 -7.64 7.18
CA SER A 86 11.92 -8.75 6.69
C SER A 86 10.60 -8.19 6.13
N PRO A 87 10.47 -8.00 4.80
CA PRO A 87 9.20 -7.56 4.23
C PRO A 87 8.11 -8.61 4.50
N ALA A 88 6.88 -8.14 4.69
CA ALA A 88 5.72 -9.02 4.80
C ALA A 88 5.38 -9.63 3.43
N SER A 89 4.85 -10.85 3.42
CA SER A 89 4.22 -11.39 2.21
C SER A 89 2.96 -10.58 1.87
N GLU A 90 2.49 -10.68 0.63
CA GLU A 90 1.28 -9.98 0.21
C GLU A 90 0.06 -10.45 1.01
N ALA A 91 -0.05 -11.76 1.26
CA ALA A 91 -1.10 -12.33 2.08
C ALA A 91 -1.07 -11.77 3.52
N GLN A 92 0.13 -11.69 4.13
CA GLN A 92 0.29 -11.11 5.46
C GLN A 92 -0.06 -9.63 5.48
N ARG A 93 0.37 -8.87 4.47
CA ARG A 93 0.13 -7.43 4.33
C ARG A 93 -1.35 -7.12 4.19
N ILE A 94 -2.08 -7.87 3.37
CA ILE A 94 -3.54 -7.78 3.24
C ILE A 94 -4.22 -8.06 4.58
N ALA A 95 -3.81 -9.14 5.25
CA ALA A 95 -4.46 -9.61 6.47
C ALA A 95 -4.18 -8.70 7.68
N THR A 96 -3.00 -8.10 7.77
CA THR A 96 -2.54 -7.40 8.99
C THR A 96 -2.28 -5.91 8.80
N GLY A 97 -2.09 -5.45 7.56
CA GLY A 97 -1.60 -4.10 7.25
C GLY A 97 -0.10 -3.92 7.51
N VAL A 98 0.61 -4.92 8.05
CA VAL A 98 2.05 -4.85 8.30
C VAL A 98 2.80 -5.02 6.98
N ILE A 99 3.66 -4.07 6.64
CA ILE A 99 4.51 -4.12 5.44
C ILE A 99 5.85 -4.82 5.67
N GLY A 100 6.24 -4.98 6.93
CA GLY A 100 7.37 -5.82 7.31
C GLY A 100 7.79 -5.59 8.76
N THR A 101 8.84 -6.31 9.14
CA THR A 101 9.31 -6.35 10.53
C THR A 101 10.83 -6.37 10.64
N LEU A 102 11.31 -5.99 11.82
CA LEU A 102 12.69 -6.17 12.29
C LEU A 102 12.65 -6.76 13.70
N SER A 103 13.34 -7.88 13.94
CA SER A 103 13.50 -8.43 15.28
C SER A 103 14.96 -8.73 15.55
N GLN A 104 15.58 -7.98 16.47
CA GLN A 104 17.03 -8.01 16.69
C GLN A 104 17.38 -7.69 18.15
N PRO A 105 18.54 -8.15 18.67
CA PRO A 105 18.99 -7.79 20.01
C PRO A 105 19.19 -6.28 20.17
N LEU A 106 18.82 -5.75 21.34
CA LEU A 106 19.17 -4.38 21.72
C LEU A 106 20.66 -4.33 22.08
N LEU A 107 21.41 -3.41 21.46
CA LEU A 107 22.85 -3.26 21.66
C LEU A 107 23.15 -1.97 22.41
N ARG A 108 24.10 -2.03 23.34
CA ARG A 108 24.67 -0.85 23.99
C ARG A 108 26.11 -0.67 23.52
N SER A 109 26.43 0.55 23.13
CA SER A 109 27.80 0.95 22.80
C SER A 109 28.42 1.73 23.96
N SER A 110 29.68 1.49 24.29
CA SER A 110 30.42 2.22 25.32
C SER A 110 31.90 2.39 24.95
N GLY A 111 32.59 3.34 25.58
CA GLY A 111 34.01 3.62 25.29
C GLY A 111 34.27 4.14 23.87
N GLY A 112 33.26 4.72 23.22
CA GLY A 112 33.36 5.27 21.87
C GLY A 112 34.03 6.65 21.81
N GLN A 113 34.12 7.18 20.58
CA GLN A 113 34.70 8.48 20.30
C GLN A 113 33.93 9.61 20.98
N CYS A 114 34.62 10.42 21.78
CA CYS A 114 34.07 11.70 22.23
C CYS A 114 34.32 12.79 21.17
N LEU A 115 33.50 13.84 21.16
CA LEU A 115 33.50 14.85 20.10
C LEU A 115 34.84 15.60 19.95
N THR A 116 35.65 15.66 21.03
CA THR A 116 36.86 16.50 21.11
C THR A 116 38.14 15.73 21.45
N CYS A 117 38.10 14.40 21.60
CA CYS A 117 39.30 13.60 21.86
C CYS A 117 39.95 13.13 20.56
N ASP A 118 41.18 12.64 20.68
CA ASP A 118 41.82 11.85 19.64
C ASP A 118 40.99 10.62 19.29
N PHE A 119 41.12 10.16 18.05
CA PHE A 119 40.35 9.03 17.55
C PHE A 119 40.66 7.73 18.33
N THR A 120 39.63 7.09 18.89
CA THR A 120 39.71 5.74 19.47
C THR A 120 39.11 4.71 18.50
N SER A 121 39.84 3.62 18.28
CA SER A 121 39.58 2.72 17.15
C SER A 121 38.47 1.69 17.38
N LYS A 122 37.96 1.49 18.60
CA LYS A 122 36.96 0.45 18.85
C LYS A 122 36.08 0.70 20.08
N PRO A 123 34.79 1.06 19.90
CA PRO A 123 33.83 1.02 20.99
C PRO A 123 33.58 -0.43 21.43
N ALA A 124 33.25 -0.62 22.70
CA ALA A 124 32.71 -1.88 23.21
C ALA A 124 31.23 -1.96 22.86
N ILE A 125 30.80 -3.08 22.27
CA ILE A 125 29.40 -3.38 21.96
C ILE A 125 28.96 -4.52 22.87
N THR A 126 27.88 -4.30 23.63
CA THR A 126 27.36 -5.29 24.57
C THR A 126 25.87 -5.51 24.33
N PRO A 127 25.45 -6.75 23.97
CA PRO A 127 24.04 -7.11 23.89
C PRO A 127 23.35 -6.89 25.25
N GLN A 128 22.16 -6.31 25.19
CA GLN A 128 21.26 -6.15 26.34
C GLN A 128 20.32 -7.36 26.42
N PRO A 129 19.69 -7.64 27.56
CA PRO A 129 18.81 -8.80 27.74
C PRO A 129 17.45 -8.68 27.02
N TYR A 130 17.31 -7.72 26.11
CA TYR A 130 16.05 -7.42 25.41
C TYR A 130 16.22 -7.60 23.91
N THR A 131 15.20 -8.18 23.29
CA THR A 131 14.99 -8.14 21.84
C THR A 131 14.11 -6.94 21.53
N VAL A 132 14.49 -6.19 20.50
CA VAL A 132 13.63 -5.18 19.90
C VAL A 132 12.86 -5.81 18.77
N THR A 133 11.54 -5.68 18.80
CA THR A 133 10.67 -6.01 17.68
C THR A 133 10.05 -4.73 17.17
N ALA A 134 10.26 -4.42 15.90
CA ALA A 134 9.67 -3.28 15.21
C ALA A 134 8.82 -3.76 14.03
N SER A 135 7.60 -3.26 13.92
CA SER A 135 6.62 -3.62 12.90
C SER A 135 6.09 -2.36 12.24
N TRP A 136 6.24 -2.25 10.92
CA TRP A 136 5.74 -1.08 10.18
C TRP A 136 4.43 -1.42 9.51
N THR A 137 3.43 -0.56 9.67
CA THR A 137 2.15 -0.64 8.91
C THR A 137 2.15 0.28 7.69
N THR A 138 2.98 1.32 7.73
CA THR A 138 3.34 2.16 6.58
C THR A 138 4.83 2.46 6.66
N PRO A 139 5.48 2.95 5.59
CA PRO A 139 6.86 3.42 5.69
C PRO A 139 7.09 4.41 6.84
N ARG A 140 6.07 5.15 7.27
CA ARG A 140 6.16 6.22 8.28
C ARG A 140 5.61 5.86 9.65
N HIS A 141 5.03 4.67 9.84
CA HIS A 141 4.42 4.28 11.11
C HIS A 141 4.99 2.96 11.61
N VAL A 142 5.48 2.94 12.84
CA VAL A 142 6.14 1.78 13.44
C VAL A 142 5.69 1.54 14.87
N ASP A 143 5.31 0.29 15.13
CA ASP A 143 5.17 -0.23 16.48
C ASP A 143 6.50 -0.83 16.92
N VAL A 144 7.10 -0.27 17.97
CA VAL A 144 8.35 -0.76 18.55
C VAL A 144 8.05 -1.38 19.89
N THR A 145 8.57 -2.58 20.16
CA THR A 145 8.49 -3.24 21.46
C THR A 145 9.88 -3.58 21.97
N ILE A 146 10.19 -3.19 23.20
CA ILE A 146 11.44 -3.48 23.92
C ILE A 146 11.07 -3.99 25.31
N GLY A 147 11.33 -5.27 25.57
CA GLY A 147 10.89 -5.91 26.81
C GLY A 147 9.36 -5.90 26.92
N SER A 148 8.83 -5.26 27.97
CA SER A 148 7.38 -5.13 28.21
C SER A 148 6.78 -3.80 27.71
N GLN A 149 7.60 -2.93 27.11
CA GLN A 149 7.18 -1.61 26.67
C GLN A 149 6.95 -1.62 25.16
N THR A 150 5.85 -1.00 24.73
CA THR A 150 5.51 -0.79 23.33
C THR A 150 5.28 0.69 23.06
N TRP A 151 5.73 1.18 21.91
CA TRP A 151 5.53 2.55 21.43
C TRP A 151 4.89 2.51 20.06
N HIS A 152 3.99 3.45 19.81
CA HIS A 152 3.35 3.67 18.51
C HIS A 152 3.95 4.94 17.93
N MET A 153 4.95 4.80 17.08
CA MET A 153 5.78 5.92 16.65
C MET A 153 5.49 6.32 15.21
N ASP A 154 5.40 7.63 14.99
CA ASP A 154 5.29 8.21 13.66
C ASP A 154 6.63 8.85 13.26
N ALA A 155 7.00 8.69 11.98
CA ALA A 155 8.12 9.40 11.41
C ALA A 155 7.86 10.90 11.51
N GLY A 156 8.81 11.61 12.11
CA GLY A 156 8.77 13.04 12.29
C GLY A 156 8.53 13.76 10.98
N LYS A 157 7.71 14.81 11.08
CA LYS A 157 7.37 15.68 9.97
C LYS A 157 7.38 17.13 10.43
N PHE A 158 7.79 17.99 9.51
CA PHE A 158 7.64 19.42 9.63
C PHE A 158 6.60 19.81 8.59
N GLY A 159 5.38 20.16 9.01
CA GLY A 159 4.31 20.60 8.10
C GLY A 159 3.03 19.76 8.19
N ASP A 160 2.55 19.29 7.04
CA ASP A 160 1.19 18.80 6.81
C ASP A 160 0.81 17.53 7.61
N LEU A 161 -0.48 17.38 7.90
CA LEU A 161 -1.02 16.14 8.47
C LEU A 161 -0.96 15.00 7.43
N ASP A 162 -0.93 13.74 7.87
CA ASP A 162 -0.78 12.61 6.93
C ASP A 162 -2.01 12.49 6.03
N GLU A 163 -3.19 12.81 6.58
CA GLU A 163 -4.43 12.96 5.82
C GLU A 163 -4.43 14.13 4.82
N ASP A 164 -3.49 15.07 4.90
CA ASP A 164 -3.40 16.17 3.92
C ASP A 164 -2.38 15.85 2.81
N LEU A 165 -1.55 14.82 2.99
CA LEU A 165 -0.56 14.38 2.02
C LEU A 165 -1.14 13.84 0.70
N PRO A 166 -2.38 13.33 0.60
CA PRO A 166 -2.94 12.97 -0.71
C PRO A 166 -3.23 14.16 -1.63
N VAL A 167 -3.51 15.33 -1.06
CA VAL A 167 -3.96 16.50 -1.82
C VAL A 167 -2.80 17.08 -2.64
N GLY A 168 -3.01 17.27 -3.94
CA GLY A 168 -1.98 17.85 -4.81
C GLY A 168 -2.08 17.46 -6.27
N THR A 169 -1.08 17.90 -7.04
CA THR A 169 -0.90 17.45 -8.43
C THR A 169 0.17 16.37 -8.46
N TRP A 170 -0.14 15.27 -9.13
CA TRP A 170 0.67 14.08 -9.14
C TRP A 170 0.94 13.62 -10.57
N GLN A 171 2.12 13.10 -10.81
CA GLN A 171 2.41 12.27 -11.96
C GLN A 171 2.15 10.81 -11.58
N ALA A 172 1.09 10.23 -12.11
CA ALA A 172 0.76 8.83 -11.94
C ALA A 172 1.53 7.94 -12.92
N SER A 173 2.02 6.82 -12.42
CA SER A 173 2.59 5.73 -13.20
C SER A 173 1.95 4.44 -12.72
N ILE A 174 1.24 3.74 -13.60
CA ILE A 174 0.68 2.41 -13.32
C ILE A 174 1.45 1.40 -14.16
N SER A 175 1.94 0.35 -13.51
CA SER A 175 2.59 -0.77 -14.19
C SER A 175 1.97 -2.08 -13.76
N TRP A 176 1.93 -3.03 -14.69
CA TRP A 176 1.42 -4.37 -14.41
C TRP A 176 2.26 -5.45 -15.07
N GLY A 177 2.35 -6.60 -14.39
CA GLY A 177 3.03 -7.79 -14.86
C GLY A 177 2.12 -9.02 -14.75
N TYR A 178 2.29 -9.95 -15.68
CA TYR A 178 1.67 -11.28 -15.65
C TYR A 178 2.68 -12.31 -15.18
N ASP A 179 2.22 -13.36 -14.48
CA ASP A 179 3.03 -14.58 -14.36
C ASP A 179 3.08 -15.29 -15.73
N PRO A 180 4.25 -15.34 -16.39
CA PRO A 180 4.39 -15.98 -17.71
C PRO A 180 4.17 -17.51 -17.67
N ARG A 181 4.09 -18.13 -16.48
CA ARG A 181 3.83 -19.57 -16.32
C ARG A 181 2.35 -19.91 -16.32
N LEU A 182 1.49 -18.97 -15.93
CA LEU A 182 0.04 -19.15 -15.86
C LEU A 182 -0.67 -18.70 -17.14
N VAL A 183 0.03 -17.95 -17.97
CA VAL A 183 -0.48 -17.45 -19.25
C VAL A 183 0.38 -18.07 -20.35
N PHE A 184 -0.23 -18.88 -21.24
CA PHE A 184 0.44 -19.46 -22.43
C PHE A 184 0.78 -18.41 -23.51
N VAL A 185 1.19 -17.21 -23.10
CA VAL A 185 1.54 -16.09 -23.96
C VAL A 185 3.00 -15.75 -23.64
N ALA A 186 3.82 -15.58 -24.67
CA ALA A 186 5.23 -15.21 -24.53
C ALA A 186 5.38 -14.06 -23.53
N ALA A 187 6.42 -14.11 -22.68
CA ALA A 187 6.71 -13.11 -21.66
C ALA A 187 6.52 -11.69 -22.23
N GLN A 188 5.42 -11.04 -21.85
CA GLN A 188 5.15 -9.69 -22.29
C GLN A 188 5.93 -8.72 -21.41
N ALA A 189 6.50 -7.68 -22.03
CA ALA A 189 7.12 -6.59 -21.28
C ALA A 189 6.09 -6.00 -20.30
N VAL A 190 6.54 -5.65 -19.10
CA VAL A 190 5.75 -4.90 -18.12
C VAL A 190 5.28 -3.62 -18.80
N ALA A 191 3.98 -3.54 -19.10
CA ALA A 191 3.41 -2.34 -19.66
C ALA A 191 3.33 -1.29 -18.54
N THR A 192 3.89 -0.11 -18.81
CA THR A 192 3.84 1.04 -17.91
C THR A 192 3.11 2.16 -18.61
N GLN A 193 2.10 2.73 -17.96
CA GLN A 193 1.42 3.94 -18.42
C GLN A 193 1.67 5.07 -17.43
N VAL A 194 1.84 6.29 -17.97
CA VAL A 194 2.15 7.49 -17.20
C VAL A 194 1.15 8.59 -17.55
N GLY A 195 0.66 9.30 -16.54
CA GLY A 195 -0.20 10.47 -16.71
C GLY A 195 -0.12 11.44 -15.55
N LEU A 196 -0.88 12.52 -15.66
CA LEU A 196 -1.05 13.52 -14.62
C LEU A 196 -2.40 13.33 -13.95
N VAL A 197 -2.42 13.35 -12.62
CA VAL A 197 -3.62 13.21 -11.80
C VAL A 197 -3.63 14.33 -10.76
N GLN A 198 -4.69 15.12 -10.73
CA GLN A 198 -4.91 16.10 -9.68
C GLN A 198 -5.88 15.53 -8.65
N ILE A 199 -5.39 15.37 -7.43
CA ILE A 199 -6.19 14.89 -6.30
C ILE A 199 -6.78 16.10 -5.57
N GLY A 200 -8.12 16.13 -5.50
CA GLY A 200 -8.87 17.21 -4.90
C GLY A 200 -8.72 17.31 -3.37
N PRO A 201 -9.35 18.32 -2.74
CA PRO A 201 -9.33 18.46 -1.29
C PRO A 201 -9.98 17.26 -0.60
N LYS A 202 -9.60 17.03 0.67
CA LYS A 202 -10.19 15.98 1.51
C LYS A 202 -11.70 16.15 1.64
N LEU A 203 -12.44 15.09 1.39
CA LEU A 203 -13.87 15.00 1.68
C LEU A 203 -14.02 14.22 3.00
N LYS A 204 -14.43 14.93 4.06
CA LYS A 204 -14.63 14.33 5.38
C LYS A 204 -16.10 13.90 5.54
N LEU A 205 -16.32 12.67 5.98
CA LEU A 205 -17.60 12.22 6.53
C LEU A 205 -17.87 12.97 7.85
N SER A 206 -18.51 14.14 7.75
CA SER A 206 -18.89 14.97 8.89
C SER A 206 -20.30 14.60 9.37
N SER A 207 -20.52 14.54 10.68
CA SER A 207 -21.82 14.38 11.33
C SER A 207 -22.67 15.67 11.34
N THR A 208 -22.23 16.71 10.64
CA THR A 208 -22.95 17.99 10.42
C THR A 208 -22.73 18.41 8.97
N PRO A 209 -23.80 18.77 8.22
CA PRO A 209 -23.86 18.57 6.78
C PRO A 209 -22.81 19.43 6.05
N PRO A 210 -21.88 18.77 5.34
CA PRO A 210 -22.12 18.48 3.93
C PRO A 210 -21.80 17.02 3.54
N VAL A 211 -22.67 16.47 2.68
CA VAL A 211 -22.50 15.29 1.80
C VAL A 211 -21.79 14.08 2.44
N ILE A 212 -22.57 13.20 3.06
CA ILE A 212 -22.11 11.92 3.64
C ILE A 212 -21.91 10.92 2.51
N PHE A 213 -20.66 10.56 2.17
CA PHE A 213 -20.44 9.41 1.30
C PHE A 213 -20.82 8.10 2.02
N ASN A 214 -21.96 7.51 1.64
CA ASN A 214 -22.28 6.14 1.98
C ASN A 214 -21.50 5.22 1.04
N VAL A 215 -20.52 4.50 1.57
CA VAL A 215 -19.85 3.44 0.81
C VAL A 215 -20.59 2.14 1.08
N MET A 216 -21.03 1.47 0.02
CA MET A 216 -21.73 0.21 0.11
C MET A 216 -21.25 -0.77 -0.96
N LEU A 217 -21.47 -2.05 -0.70
CA LEU A 217 -21.25 -3.10 -1.69
C LEU A 217 -22.42 -3.13 -2.68
N ASP A 218 -22.13 -3.42 -3.95
CA ASP A 218 -23.14 -3.82 -4.91
C ASP A 218 -23.88 -5.05 -4.39
N GLN A 219 -25.17 -5.19 -4.69
CA GLN A 219 -25.97 -6.34 -4.26
C GLN A 219 -25.44 -7.68 -4.81
N HIS A 220 -24.63 -7.65 -5.88
CA HIS A 220 -23.93 -8.80 -6.45
C HIS A 220 -22.41 -8.75 -6.20
N ALA A 221 -21.95 -7.91 -5.28
CA ALA A 221 -20.55 -7.87 -4.87
C ALA A 221 -20.10 -9.22 -4.33
N ASP A 222 -18.87 -9.59 -4.69
CA ASP A 222 -18.19 -10.68 -4.02
C ASP A 222 -18.09 -10.39 -2.51
N PRO A 223 -18.44 -11.35 -1.64
CA PRO A 223 -18.42 -11.14 -0.19
C PRO A 223 -17.02 -10.87 0.39
N ASN A 224 -15.95 -11.11 -0.38
CA ASN A 224 -14.57 -10.83 0.02
C ASN A 224 -14.13 -9.39 -0.31
N ILE A 225 -14.97 -8.57 -0.95
CA ILE A 225 -14.65 -7.15 -1.12
C ILE A 225 -14.74 -6.47 0.25
N VAL A 226 -13.61 -5.88 0.68
CA VAL A 226 -13.51 -5.18 1.95
C VAL A 226 -13.81 -3.72 1.71
N LEU A 227 -14.82 -3.18 2.39
CA LEU A 227 -15.11 -1.76 2.34
C LEU A 227 -14.03 -0.94 3.08
N PRO A 228 -13.74 0.29 2.64
CA PRO A 228 -12.89 1.21 3.38
C PRO A 228 -13.38 1.40 4.84
N PRO A 229 -12.48 1.59 5.82
CA PRO A 229 -12.85 1.74 7.22
C PRO A 229 -13.84 2.89 7.47
N LYS A 230 -14.75 2.68 8.42
CA LYS A 230 -15.67 3.75 8.86
C LYS A 230 -14.88 4.90 9.45
N GLY A 231 -15.00 6.09 8.86
CA GLY A 231 -14.28 7.30 9.29
C GLY A 231 -13.07 7.64 8.41
N ALA A 232 -12.82 6.87 7.35
CA ALA A 232 -11.85 7.25 6.33
C ALA A 232 -12.21 8.58 5.66
N TYR A 233 -11.18 9.34 5.30
CA TYR A 233 -11.26 10.45 4.38
C TYR A 233 -11.27 9.93 2.95
N TYR A 234 -12.02 10.58 2.06
CA TYR A 234 -12.07 10.23 0.63
C TYR A 234 -11.54 11.39 -0.21
N TYR A 235 -10.87 11.03 -1.30
CA TYR A 235 -10.28 11.96 -2.25
C TYR A 235 -10.68 11.51 -3.65
N LEU A 236 -11.33 12.42 -4.36
CA LEU A 236 -11.69 12.21 -5.75
C LEU A 236 -10.63 12.88 -6.64
N PRO A 237 -10.23 12.22 -7.75
CA PRO A 237 -9.50 12.92 -8.79
C PRO A 237 -10.38 14.03 -9.38
N THR A 238 -9.82 15.22 -9.48
CA THR A 238 -10.52 16.42 -9.98
C THR A 238 -10.17 16.73 -11.42
N SER A 239 -9.02 16.25 -11.90
CA SER A 239 -8.66 16.19 -13.30
C SER A 239 -7.62 15.08 -13.49
N ALA A 240 -7.69 14.35 -14.60
CA ALA A 240 -6.59 13.50 -15.03
C ALA A 240 -6.32 13.69 -16.51
N GLN A 241 -5.05 13.85 -16.85
CA GLN A 241 -4.57 13.99 -18.21
C GLN A 241 -3.59 12.86 -18.48
N PHE A 242 -3.97 11.93 -19.35
CA PHE A 242 -3.08 10.85 -19.77
C PHE A 242 -2.55 11.14 -21.16
N ALA A 243 -1.23 11.05 -21.32
CA ALA A 243 -0.64 10.94 -22.64
C ALA A 243 -0.76 9.47 -23.05
N CYS A 244 -1.59 9.15 -24.05
CA CYS A 244 -1.60 7.81 -24.63
C CYS A 244 -0.19 7.50 -25.13
N PRO A 245 0.46 6.42 -24.65
CA PRO A 245 1.69 5.98 -25.29
C PRO A 245 1.32 5.48 -26.70
N PRO A 246 2.15 5.74 -27.73
CA PRO A 246 1.98 5.19 -29.07
C PRO A 246 2.38 3.71 -29.04
N VAL A 247 1.63 2.87 -28.33
CA VAL A 247 1.80 1.42 -28.39
C VAL A 247 0.61 0.88 -29.17
N PRO A 248 0.81 0.12 -30.26
CA PRO A 248 -0.29 -0.54 -30.95
C PRO A 248 -1.04 -1.41 -29.95
N ALA A 249 -2.30 -1.09 -29.68
CA ALA A 249 -3.16 -1.79 -28.76
C ALA A 249 -3.42 -3.22 -29.26
N THR A 250 -2.53 -4.15 -28.93
CA THR A 250 -2.73 -5.59 -29.21
C THR A 250 -2.83 -6.43 -27.96
N SER A 251 -2.59 -5.89 -26.75
CA SER A 251 -2.87 -6.60 -25.51
C SER A 251 -4.27 -6.26 -25.01
N VAL A 252 -5.17 -7.24 -25.08
CA VAL A 252 -6.58 -7.18 -24.61
C VAL A 252 -6.68 -6.68 -23.16
N ALA A 253 -5.64 -6.90 -22.35
CA ALA A 253 -5.61 -6.48 -20.96
C ALA A 253 -5.19 -5.02 -20.73
N GLY A 254 -4.59 -4.36 -21.73
CA GLY A 254 -4.38 -2.91 -21.70
C GLY A 254 -5.70 -2.14 -21.70
N GLY A 255 -6.78 -2.72 -22.25
CA GLY A 255 -8.12 -2.11 -22.29
C GLY A 255 -8.67 -1.78 -20.91
N ALA A 256 -8.60 -2.71 -19.96
CA ALA A 256 -9.10 -2.46 -18.60
C ALA A 256 -8.28 -1.41 -17.84
N PHE A 257 -6.98 -1.28 -18.09
CA PHE A 257 -6.16 -0.20 -17.51
C PHE A 257 -6.41 1.13 -18.19
N VAL A 258 -6.62 1.13 -19.50
CA VAL A 258 -7.16 2.28 -20.22
C VAL A 258 -8.55 2.62 -19.70
N ASP A 259 -9.35 1.66 -19.24
CA ASP A 259 -10.64 1.89 -18.58
C ASP A 259 -10.46 2.45 -17.17
N VAL A 260 -9.52 1.94 -16.36
CA VAL A 260 -9.13 2.55 -15.06
C VAL A 260 -8.65 3.98 -15.26
N LEU A 261 -7.91 4.25 -16.35
CA LEU A 261 -7.32 5.55 -16.62
C LEU A 261 -8.31 6.54 -17.26
N SER A 262 -9.17 6.06 -18.16
CA SER A 262 -10.27 6.85 -18.73
C SER A 262 -11.36 7.14 -17.70
N ALA A 263 -11.56 6.24 -16.73
CA ALA A 263 -12.33 6.46 -15.52
C ALA A 263 -11.83 7.64 -14.66
N ILE A 264 -10.52 7.90 -14.64
CA ILE A 264 -9.93 9.05 -13.92
C ILE A 264 -10.11 10.36 -14.71
N ASN A 265 -10.56 10.29 -15.97
CA ASN A 265 -10.89 11.45 -16.80
C ASN A 265 -12.41 11.59 -16.98
N PRO A 266 -13.20 11.78 -15.91
CA PRO A 266 -14.61 12.06 -16.07
C PRO A 266 -14.74 13.45 -16.71
N SER A 267 -15.16 13.52 -17.97
CA SER A 267 -15.81 14.75 -18.41
C SER A 267 -16.97 14.99 -17.45
N THR A 268 -17.02 16.16 -16.83
CA THR A 268 -17.99 16.53 -15.79
C THR A 268 -19.46 16.35 -16.20
N ASP A 269 -19.71 16.15 -17.50
CA ASP A 269 -21.05 16.05 -18.10
C ASP A 269 -21.55 14.61 -18.34
N SER A 270 -20.78 13.55 -18.09
CA SER A 270 -21.16 12.17 -18.51
C SER A 270 -21.44 11.16 -17.40
N PHE A 271 -21.60 11.57 -16.14
CA PHE A 271 -22.00 10.66 -15.04
C PHE A 271 -23.38 10.01 -15.24
N ALA A 272 -24.18 10.47 -16.21
CA ALA A 272 -25.56 10.04 -16.41
C ALA A 272 -25.76 8.81 -17.32
N GLY A 273 -24.73 8.31 -18.04
CA GLY A 273 -24.95 7.39 -19.17
C GLY A 273 -24.25 6.04 -19.15
N ASN A 274 -23.13 5.89 -18.44
CA ASN A 274 -22.34 4.65 -18.42
C ASN A 274 -21.69 4.53 -17.03
N PRO A 275 -21.74 3.38 -16.33
CA PRO A 275 -21.04 3.18 -15.06
C PRO A 275 -19.54 3.23 -15.32
N SER A 276 -19.03 4.45 -15.42
CA SER A 276 -17.61 4.72 -15.50
C SER A 276 -17.07 4.34 -14.13
N LEU A 277 -16.07 3.45 -14.11
CA LEU A 277 -15.31 3.21 -12.89
C LEU A 277 -14.84 4.59 -12.39
N VAL A 278 -14.82 4.83 -11.10
CA VAL A 278 -14.25 6.06 -10.54
C VAL A 278 -13.22 5.64 -9.52
N PRO A 279 -11.93 5.92 -9.73
CA PRO A 279 -10.96 5.68 -8.67
C PRO A 279 -11.29 6.60 -7.49
N VAL A 280 -11.36 6.01 -6.31
CA VAL A 280 -11.53 6.74 -5.07
C VAL A 280 -10.37 6.38 -4.18
N LEU A 281 -9.51 7.37 -3.96
CA LEU A 281 -8.49 7.27 -2.93
C LEU A 281 -9.14 7.54 -1.58
N TRP A 282 -8.74 6.78 -0.57
CA TRP A 282 -9.15 6.99 0.80
C TRP A 282 -7.97 6.87 1.77
N TYR A 283 -8.12 7.45 2.94
CA TYR A 283 -7.15 7.39 4.02
C TYR A 283 -7.86 7.31 5.37
N ASP A 284 -7.60 6.26 6.14
CA ASP A 284 -8.11 6.10 7.49
C ASP A 284 -7.10 6.67 8.51
N PRO A 285 -7.42 7.77 9.21
CA PRO A 285 -6.52 8.33 10.21
C PRO A 285 -6.34 7.44 11.44
N THR A 286 -7.23 6.48 11.68
CA THR A 286 -7.17 5.58 12.84
C THR A 286 -6.11 4.51 12.65
N THR A 287 -6.18 3.80 11.52
CA THR A 287 -5.23 2.74 11.17
C THR A 287 -4.04 3.23 10.37
N ARG A 288 -4.04 4.50 9.93
CA ARG A 288 -3.04 5.13 9.06
C ARG A 288 -2.92 4.46 7.69
N ARG A 289 -3.91 3.65 7.31
CA ARG A 289 -3.95 2.96 6.01
C ARG A 289 -4.57 3.86 4.96
N GLY A 290 -3.97 3.88 3.78
CA GLY A 290 -4.56 4.42 2.58
C GLY A 290 -4.99 3.29 1.64
N GLY A 291 -5.95 3.58 0.78
CA GLY A 291 -6.29 2.68 -0.32
C GLY A 291 -6.86 3.43 -1.51
N LEU A 292 -6.76 2.82 -2.70
CA LEU A 292 -7.43 3.31 -3.90
C LEU A 292 -8.34 2.20 -4.42
N ASP A 293 -9.64 2.47 -4.48
CA ASP A 293 -10.64 1.53 -4.99
C ASP A 293 -11.24 2.02 -6.28
N LEU A 294 -11.68 1.10 -7.13
CA LEU A 294 -12.46 1.42 -8.33
C LEU A 294 -13.94 1.29 -8.02
N VAL A 295 -14.60 2.43 -7.87
CA VAL A 295 -16.04 2.50 -7.61
C VAL A 295 -16.79 2.20 -8.91
N THR A 296 -17.66 1.20 -8.87
CA THR A 296 -18.41 0.72 -10.04
C THR A 296 -19.63 1.56 -10.34
N LYS A 297 -20.20 2.21 -9.32
CA LYS A 297 -21.29 3.16 -9.49
C LYS A 297 -21.14 4.32 -8.52
N PHE A 298 -21.03 5.52 -9.09
CA PHE A 298 -21.15 6.78 -8.38
C PHE A 298 -22.55 7.33 -8.59
N MET A 299 -23.41 7.36 -7.56
CA MET A 299 -24.80 7.79 -7.71
C MET A 299 -25.00 9.32 -7.65
N GLY A 300 -23.94 10.08 -7.92
CA GLY A 300 -23.94 11.55 -7.91
C GLY A 300 -23.69 12.13 -6.52
N VAL A 301 -23.40 13.43 -6.49
CA VAL A 301 -23.14 14.19 -5.25
C VAL A 301 -24.36 14.30 -4.35
N ASP A 302 -25.56 14.23 -4.91
CA ASP A 302 -26.82 14.41 -4.16
C ASP A 302 -27.18 13.16 -3.32
N SER A 303 -26.86 11.97 -3.81
CA SER A 303 -27.05 10.73 -3.05
C SER A 303 -25.81 10.35 -2.25
N ALA A 304 -24.65 10.90 -2.63
CA ALA A 304 -23.36 10.66 -2.00
C ALA A 304 -23.12 9.17 -1.75
N THR A 305 -23.41 8.32 -2.72
CA THR A 305 -23.26 6.86 -2.54
C THR A 305 -22.20 6.33 -3.47
N LEU A 306 -21.16 5.72 -2.88
CA LEU A 306 -20.12 4.98 -3.58
C LEU A 306 -20.47 3.49 -3.51
N VAL A 307 -20.67 2.86 -4.67
CA VAL A 307 -20.95 1.42 -4.74
C VAL A 307 -19.72 0.69 -5.26
N LEU A 308 -19.22 -0.29 -4.51
CA LEU A 308 -18.12 -1.19 -4.89
C LEU A 308 -18.66 -2.55 -5.34
N GLY A 309 -18.22 -3.06 -6.50
CA GLY A 309 -18.58 -4.40 -7.00
C GLY A 309 -19.37 -4.42 -8.32
N PRO A 310 -19.52 -5.58 -8.99
CA PRO A 310 -19.43 -6.92 -8.42
C PRO A 310 -18.00 -7.42 -8.15
N SER A 311 -17.01 -6.83 -8.82
CA SER A 311 -15.57 -7.00 -8.56
C SER A 311 -14.93 -5.64 -8.26
N ASN A 312 -13.82 -5.65 -7.51
CA ASN A 312 -13.07 -4.43 -7.17
C ASN A 312 -11.56 -4.62 -7.42
N ILE A 313 -10.91 -3.55 -7.90
CA ILE A 313 -9.45 -3.47 -7.89
C ILE A 313 -9.10 -2.51 -6.76
N HIS A 314 -8.50 -3.05 -5.72
CA HIS A 314 -8.08 -2.32 -4.55
C HIS A 314 -6.57 -2.12 -4.60
N PHE A 315 -6.06 -0.92 -4.39
CA PHE A 315 -4.65 -0.71 -4.09
C PHE A 315 -4.51 -0.39 -2.61
N ASP A 316 -3.62 -1.08 -1.90
CA ASP A 316 -3.15 -0.57 -0.62
C ASP A 316 -2.14 0.53 -0.90
N VAL A 317 -2.42 1.72 -0.38
CA VAL A 317 -1.70 2.95 -0.75
C VAL A 317 -0.93 3.50 0.46
N TYR A 318 0.35 3.78 0.21
CA TYR A 318 1.31 4.33 1.15
C TYR A 318 1.65 5.74 0.72
N VAL A 319 1.33 6.70 1.58
CA VAL A 319 1.41 8.12 1.27
C VAL A 319 2.65 8.72 1.94
N GLU A 320 3.52 9.31 1.14
CA GLU A 320 4.71 10.07 1.53
C GLU A 320 4.57 11.52 1.02
N PRO A 321 5.36 12.48 1.55
CA PRO A 321 5.23 13.89 1.17
C PRO A 321 5.37 14.17 -0.33
N ASP A 322 6.25 13.45 -1.01
CA ASP A 322 6.56 13.62 -2.43
C ASP A 322 6.16 12.42 -3.28
N ARG A 323 5.65 11.34 -2.67
CA ARG A 323 5.38 10.09 -3.36
C ARG A 323 4.19 9.36 -2.75
N ILE A 324 3.36 8.75 -3.59
CA ILE A 324 2.38 7.75 -3.17
C ILE A 324 2.73 6.45 -3.89
N VAL A 325 2.82 5.36 -3.15
CA VAL A 325 3.02 4.02 -3.73
C VAL A 325 1.80 3.20 -3.43
N GLY A 326 1.27 2.49 -4.42
CA GLY A 326 0.16 1.56 -4.25
C GLY A 326 0.49 0.18 -4.78
N HIS A 327 0.03 -0.84 -4.09
CA HIS A 327 0.10 -2.23 -4.54
C HIS A 327 -1.30 -2.76 -4.73
N GLY A 328 -1.63 -3.13 -5.97
CA GLY A 328 -2.97 -3.54 -6.33
C GLY A 328 -3.24 -5.01 -6.07
N ILE A 329 -4.41 -5.25 -5.52
CA ILE A 329 -5.02 -6.51 -5.15
C ILE A 329 -6.37 -6.56 -5.86
N VAL A 330 -6.59 -7.61 -6.63
CA VAL A 330 -7.93 -7.86 -7.18
C VAL A 330 -8.77 -8.45 -6.06
N GLN A 331 -9.78 -7.68 -5.61
CA GLN A 331 -10.74 -8.11 -4.62
C GLN A 331 -12.00 -8.61 -5.33
N GLY A 332 -12.36 -9.86 -5.02
CA GLY A 332 -13.63 -10.41 -5.46
C GLY A 332 -13.71 -10.61 -6.97
N ALA A 333 -13.02 -11.61 -7.50
CA ALA A 333 -13.20 -12.02 -8.88
C ALA A 333 -14.42 -12.93 -8.98
N ASN A 334 -15.61 -12.40 -9.28
CA ASN A 334 -16.65 -13.23 -9.86
C ASN A 334 -16.24 -13.53 -11.30
N THR A 335 -15.40 -14.55 -11.46
CA THR A 335 -14.81 -15.00 -12.73
C THR A 335 -15.84 -15.37 -13.79
N ASN A 336 -17.13 -15.39 -13.45
CA ASN A 336 -18.21 -15.76 -14.37
C ASN A 336 -18.69 -14.58 -15.24
N ASN A 337 -18.45 -13.32 -14.83
CA ASN A 337 -19.03 -12.15 -15.52
C ASN A 337 -18.02 -11.22 -16.21
N ILE A 338 -16.71 -11.39 -15.95
CA ILE A 338 -15.66 -10.69 -16.71
C ILE A 338 -15.09 -11.70 -17.70
N PRO A 339 -15.24 -11.51 -19.03
CA PRO A 339 -14.67 -12.43 -20.01
C PRO A 339 -13.14 -12.41 -19.92
N GLY A 340 -12.57 -13.38 -19.22
CA GLY A 340 -11.17 -13.76 -19.35
C GLY A 340 -10.45 -13.96 -18.02
N LEU A 341 -9.72 -15.08 -17.96
CA LEU A 341 -8.73 -15.56 -16.98
C LEU A 341 -7.67 -14.55 -16.48
N TYR A 342 -7.78 -13.26 -16.82
CA TYR A 342 -6.74 -12.26 -16.66
C TYR A 342 -6.70 -11.57 -15.29
N TRP A 343 -7.65 -11.84 -14.39
CA TRP A 343 -7.77 -11.14 -13.10
C TRP A 343 -7.80 -12.07 -11.90
N ALA A 344 -7.30 -13.29 -12.03
CA ALA A 344 -7.10 -14.10 -10.83
C ALA A 344 -6.09 -13.37 -9.92
N PRO A 345 -6.34 -13.28 -8.60
CA PRO A 345 -5.53 -12.51 -7.65
C PRO A 345 -4.05 -12.93 -7.60
N ASN A 346 -3.68 -14.02 -8.27
CA ASN A 346 -2.34 -14.58 -8.31
C ASN A 346 -1.67 -14.48 -9.70
N ILE A 347 -2.33 -13.88 -10.70
CA ILE A 347 -1.82 -13.81 -12.08
C ILE A 347 -1.27 -12.42 -12.40
N VAL A 348 -1.82 -11.36 -11.79
CA VAL A 348 -1.47 -9.97 -12.12
C VAL A 348 -0.94 -9.26 -10.89
N THR A 349 0.27 -8.69 -11.03
CA THR A 349 0.80 -7.73 -10.05
C THR A 349 0.57 -6.32 -10.56
N LEU A 350 0.01 -5.45 -9.72
CA LEU A 350 -0.26 -4.06 -10.04
C LEU A 350 0.56 -3.14 -9.14
N ASN A 351 1.25 -2.18 -9.74
CA ASN A 351 1.96 -1.14 -9.02
C ASN A 351 1.47 0.22 -9.46
N LEU A 352 1.14 1.05 -8.49
CA LEU A 352 0.82 2.46 -8.64
C LEU A 352 1.96 3.27 -8.03
N VAL A 353 2.45 4.26 -8.76
CA VAL A 353 3.35 5.28 -8.22
C VAL A 353 2.78 6.64 -8.61
N LEU A 354 2.49 7.49 -7.64
CA LEU A 354 2.19 8.90 -7.86
C LEU A 354 3.38 9.70 -7.37
N GLN A 355 4.04 10.47 -8.23
CA GLN A 355 5.09 11.41 -7.84
C GLN A 355 4.50 12.80 -7.72
N ARG A 356 4.69 13.49 -6.59
CA ARG A 356 4.16 14.84 -6.39
C ARG A 356 4.88 15.81 -7.33
N LEU A 357 4.11 16.66 -8.01
CA LEU A 357 4.64 17.75 -8.80
C LEU A 357 4.74 19.04 -7.96
N PRO A 358 5.71 19.92 -8.26
CA PRO A 358 5.79 21.23 -7.61
C PRO A 358 4.48 22.02 -7.71
N SER A 359 4.21 22.85 -6.71
CA SER A 359 3.05 23.74 -6.74
C SER A 359 3.11 24.68 -7.96
N GLY A 360 1.98 24.90 -8.61
CA GLY A 360 1.89 25.74 -9.81
C GLY A 360 2.12 25.02 -11.14
N VAL A 361 2.50 23.73 -11.13
CA VAL A 361 2.41 22.88 -12.33
C VAL A 361 0.93 22.56 -12.59
N THR A 362 0.20 23.53 -13.11
CA THR A 362 -1.07 23.26 -13.78
C THR A 362 -0.68 22.67 -15.14
N GLY A 363 -0.98 21.40 -15.39
CA GLY A 363 -0.90 20.85 -16.73
C GLY A 363 -1.81 21.67 -17.64
N GLN A 364 -1.30 22.76 -18.23
CA GLN A 364 -1.94 23.35 -19.38
C GLN A 364 -2.06 22.19 -20.36
N PRO A 365 -3.28 21.85 -20.82
CA PRO A 365 -3.47 20.71 -21.70
C PRO A 365 -2.58 20.96 -22.90
N VAL A 366 -1.46 20.23 -22.98
CA VAL A 366 -0.78 20.06 -24.24
C VAL A 366 -1.81 19.29 -25.03
N ARG A 367 -2.59 20.01 -25.86
CA ARG A 367 -3.58 19.40 -26.74
C ARG A 367 -2.87 18.20 -27.33
N PRO A 368 -3.34 16.97 -27.11
CA PRO A 368 -2.74 15.83 -27.76
C PRO A 368 -2.80 16.17 -29.25
N THR A 369 -1.64 16.39 -29.86
CA THR A 369 -1.50 16.34 -31.31
C THR A 369 -2.18 15.04 -31.68
N MET A 370 -3.34 15.15 -32.34
CA MET A 370 -4.27 14.04 -32.53
C MET A 370 -3.47 12.80 -32.92
N CYS A 371 -3.63 11.73 -32.15
CA CYS A 371 -3.13 10.43 -32.53
C CYS A 371 -3.81 10.07 -33.86
N SER A 372 -3.15 10.31 -34.99
CA SER A 372 -3.63 9.90 -36.30
C SER A 372 -3.64 8.37 -36.31
N SER A 373 -4.85 7.83 -36.42
CA SER A 373 -5.16 6.42 -36.64
C SER A 373 -4.49 5.85 -37.88
#